data_AF-A0A957PAF6-F1
#
_entry.id   AF-A0A957PAF6-F1
#
_cell.length_a   1.000
_cell.length_b   1.000
_cell.length_c   1.000
_cell.angle_alpha   90.00
_cell.angle_beta   90.00
_cell.angle_gamma   90.00
#
_symmetry.space_group_name_H-M   'P 1'
#
loop_
_entity.id
_entity.type
_entity.pdbx_description
1 polymer ?
#
loop_
_entity_poly.entity_id
_entity_poly.type
_entity_poly.pdbx_seq_one_letter_code
_entity_poly.pdbx_strand_id
1 'polypeptide(L)'
;MALRKIGVVVRLQIQQESLKRGRSPNRYYDPASLLLVDALRLSEEGVVGLVDVEGQHAPREVLDVHHFGHYDSKNRGDNDISFNFTSHYARMR
;
A
#
# COMPACT_ATOMS: atom_id res chain seq x y z
N MET A 1 -24.23 12.78 -12.32
CA MET A 1 -22.90 13.28 -12.70
C MET A 1 -22.19 12.23 -13.54
N ALA A 2 -21.50 12.61 -14.62
CA ALA A 2 -20.72 11.65 -15.41
C ALA A 2 -19.31 11.47 -14.80
N LEU A 3 -18.83 10.23 -14.72
CA LEU A 3 -17.46 9.95 -14.29
C LEU A 3 -16.47 10.45 -15.35
N ARG A 4 -15.45 11.19 -14.91
CA ARG A 4 -14.35 11.66 -15.76
C ARG A 4 -13.07 10.91 -15.41
N LYS A 5 -12.41 10.33 -16.41
CA LYS A 5 -11.09 9.74 -16.24
C LYS A 5 -10.07 10.82 -15.89
N ILE A 6 -9.34 10.64 -14.78
CA ILE A 6 -8.28 11.56 -14.32
C ILE A 6 -6.87 10.99 -14.51
N GLY A 7 -6.74 9.69 -14.76
CA GLY A 7 -5.45 9.02 -14.92
C GLY A 7 -5.57 7.52 -15.18
N VAL A 8 -4.42 6.87 -15.25
CA VAL A 8 -4.29 5.40 -15.28
C VAL A 8 -3.40 5.02 -14.10
N VAL A 9 -3.79 3.98 -13.37
CA VAL A 9 -2.96 3.41 -12.31
C VAL A 9 -1.76 2.75 -12.98
N VAL A 10 -0.56 3.22 -12.66
CA VAL A 10 0.71 2.69 -13.21
C VAL A 10 1.55 1.95 -12.18
N ARG A 11 1.17 2.06 -10.90
CA ARG A 11 1.84 1.39 -9.78
C ARG A 11 0.87 1.25 -8.62
N LEU A 12 0.81 0.06 -8.06
CA LEU A 12 0.17 -0.23 -6.78
C LEU A 12 1.22 -0.81 -5.86
N GLN A 13 1.08 -0.52 -4.57
CA GLN A 13 1.95 -1.05 -3.54
C GLN A 13 1.20 -1.15 -2.22
N ILE A 14 1.66 -2.05 -1.36
CA ILE A 14 1.30 -2.10 0.05
C ILE A 14 2.56 -1.98 0.89
N GLN A 15 2.38 -1.64 2.16
CA GLN A 15 3.43 -1.65 3.17
C GLN A 15 3.26 -2.89 4.04
N GLN A 16 4.21 -3.83 4.00
CA GLN A 16 4.11 -5.07 4.79
C GLN A 16 4.46 -4.85 6.27
N GLU A 17 5.30 -3.86 6.57
CA GLU A 17 5.79 -3.58 7.92
C GLU A 17 6.13 -2.09 8.08
N SER A 18 6.40 -1.61 9.31
CA SER A 18 6.76 -0.20 9.55
C SER A 18 8.01 0.25 8.77
N LEU A 19 7.86 1.27 7.91
CA LEU A 19 9.00 1.89 7.21
C LEU A 19 9.94 2.65 8.14
N LYS A 20 9.46 3.08 9.31
CA LYS A 20 10.30 3.70 10.34
C LYS A 20 10.88 2.58 11.21
N ARG A 21 12.16 2.27 11.00
CA ARG A 21 12.91 1.22 11.70
C ARG A 21 13.86 1.81 12.72
N GLY A 22 14.44 0.94 13.55
CA GLY A 22 15.33 1.32 14.64
C GLY A 22 14.60 1.85 15.88
N ARG A 23 15.38 2.34 16.84
CA ARG A 23 14.89 2.91 18.09
C ARG A 23 15.25 4.39 18.15
N SER A 24 14.46 5.18 18.87
CA SER A 24 14.80 6.58 19.13
C SER A 24 16.16 6.67 19.84
N PRO A 25 17.03 7.65 19.52
CA PRO A 25 16.88 8.69 18.50
C PRO A 25 17.30 8.24 17.07
N ASN A 26 17.90 7.06 16.93
CA ASN A 26 18.48 6.54 15.70
C ASN A 26 17.46 5.84 14.78
N ARG A 27 16.24 6.39 14.67
CA ARG A 27 15.26 5.86 13.72
C ARG A 27 15.66 6.20 12.30
N TYR A 28 15.46 5.28 11.38
CA TYR A 28 15.72 5.48 9.96
C TYR A 28 14.53 5.02 9.12
N TYR A 29 14.49 5.52 7.90
CA TYR A 29 13.51 5.11 6.90
C TYR A 29 14.05 3.93 6.10
N ASP A 30 13.29 2.85 6.03
CA ASP A 30 13.59 1.65 5.26
C ASP A 30 12.43 1.33 4.31
N PRO A 31 12.61 1.50 2.98
CA PRO A 31 11.58 1.21 2.00
C PRO A 31 11.47 -0.29 1.65
N ALA A 32 12.32 -1.18 2.18
CA ALA A 32 12.34 -2.59 1.79
C ALA A 32 11.02 -3.33 2.06
N SER A 33 10.20 -2.84 2.99
CA SER A 33 8.88 -3.41 3.30
C SER A 33 7.77 -2.96 2.35
N LEU A 34 8.05 -2.12 1.36
CA LEU A 34 7.10 -1.80 0.29
C LEU A 34 7.08 -2.93 -0.74
N LEU A 35 5.90 -3.50 -0.95
CA LEU A 35 5.67 -4.57 -1.91
C LEU A 35 4.82 -4.04 -3.07
N LEU A 36 5.32 -4.21 -4.30
CA LEU A 36 4.51 -4.00 -5.50
C LEU A 36 3.49 -5.12 -5.63
N VAL A 37 2.28 -4.74 -6.05
CA VAL A 37 1.14 -5.66 -6.20
C VAL A 37 0.40 -5.35 -7.49
N ASP A 38 -0.31 -6.34 -8.02
CA ASP A 38 -1.00 -6.25 -9.31
C ASP A 38 -2.37 -5.57 -9.16
N ALA A 39 -3.04 -5.83 -8.03
CA ALA A 39 -4.30 -5.21 -7.66
C ALA A 39 -4.41 -4.95 -6.16
N LEU A 40 -5.35 -4.09 -5.78
CA LEU A 40 -5.74 -3.84 -4.39
C LEU A 40 -7.21 -4.20 -4.20
N ARG A 41 -7.50 -4.84 -3.08
CA ARG A 41 -8.85 -4.95 -2.52
C ARG A 41 -8.97 -3.97 -1.36
N LEU A 42 -9.95 -3.07 -1.46
CA LEU A 42 -10.22 -2.02 -0.47
C LEU A 42 -11.49 -2.37 0.29
N SER A 43 -11.45 -2.30 1.62
CA SER A 43 -12.61 -2.43 2.51
C SER A 43 -12.50 -1.42 3.67
N GLU A 44 -13.53 -1.37 4.51
CA GLU A 44 -13.50 -0.59 5.76
C GLU A 44 -12.41 -1.07 6.73
N GLU A 45 -11.96 -2.32 6.61
CA GLU A 45 -10.88 -2.89 7.41
C GLU A 45 -9.49 -2.46 6.91
N GLY A 46 -9.39 -1.94 5.70
CA GLY A 46 -8.15 -1.43 5.11
C GLY A 46 -7.84 -2.02 3.74
N VAL A 47 -6.54 -2.13 3.44
CA VAL A 47 -6.02 -2.52 2.13
C VAL A 47 -5.46 -3.94 2.16
N VAL A 48 -5.83 -4.73 1.16
CA VAL A 48 -5.20 -6.03 0.85
C VAL A 48 -4.58 -5.97 -0.53
N GLY A 49 -3.29 -6.28 -0.62
CA GLY A 49 -2.57 -6.44 -1.87
C GLY A 49 -2.82 -7.82 -2.47
N LEU A 50 -3.08 -7.84 -3.78
CA LEU A 50 -3.26 -9.06 -4.57
C LEU A 50 -2.04 -9.21 -5.48
N VAL A 51 -1.28 -10.28 -5.27
CA VAL A 51 -0.09 -10.62 -6.06
C VAL A 51 -0.41 -11.84 -6.91
N ASP A 52 -0.32 -11.69 -8.22
CA ASP A 52 -0.47 -12.81 -9.12
C ASP A 52 0.72 -13.76 -8.95
N VAL A 53 0.43 -15.05 -8.81
CA VAL A 53 1.45 -16.09 -8.68
C VAL A 53 1.27 -17.07 -9.82
N GLU A 54 2.33 -17.26 -10.60
CA GLU A 54 2.32 -18.17 -11.73
C GLU A 54 1.88 -19.58 -11.31
N GLY A 55 0.96 -20.17 -12.08
CA GLY A 55 0.40 -21.50 -11.80
C GLY A 55 -0.69 -21.52 -10.73
N GLN A 56 -1.02 -20.39 -10.09
CA GLN A 56 -2.14 -20.31 -9.14
C GLN A 56 -3.39 -19.75 -9.81
N HIS A 57 -4.56 -20.27 -9.40
CA HIS A 57 -5.86 -19.82 -9.94
C HIS A 57 -6.40 -18.58 -9.22
N ALA A 58 -5.84 -18.26 -8.06
CA ALA A 58 -6.20 -17.09 -7.26
C ALA A 58 -4.92 -16.34 -6.88
N PRO A 59 -4.99 -15.01 -6.77
CA PRO A 59 -3.86 -14.21 -6.33
C PRO A 59 -3.52 -14.53 -4.87
N ARG A 60 -2.23 -14.40 -4.53
CA ARG A 60 -1.81 -14.39 -3.13
C ARG A 60 -2.23 -13.08 -2.50
N GLU A 61 -2.98 -13.16 -1.41
CA GLU A 61 -3.35 -11.99 -0.63
C GLU A 61 -2.24 -11.64 0.38
N VAL A 62 -1.96 -10.34 0.51
CA VAL A 62 -1.02 -9.79 1.49
C VAL A 62 -1.66 -8.58 2.16
N LEU A 63 -1.77 -8.61 3.48
CA LEU A 63 -2.33 -7.49 4.24
C LEU A 63 -1.34 -6.32 4.26
N ASP A 64 -1.85 -5.10 4.04
CA ASP A 64 -1.11 -3.89 4.40
C ASP A 64 -0.99 -3.80 5.93
N VAL A 65 0.12 -3.28 6.44
CA VAL A 65 0.36 -3.10 7.88
C VAL A 65 -0.68 -2.21 8.54
N HIS A 66 -1.38 -1.36 7.78
CA HIS A 66 -2.47 -0.51 8.26
C HIS A 66 -3.84 -1.20 8.24
N HIS A 67 -3.95 -2.41 7.69
CA HIS A 67 -5.17 -3.20 7.74
C HIS A 67 -5.50 -3.59 9.19
N PHE A 68 -6.77 -3.56 9.56
CA PHE A 68 -7.26 -3.87 10.90
C PHE A 68 -6.79 -5.25 11.39
N GLY A 69 -6.89 -6.27 10.54
CA GLY A 69 -6.44 -7.63 10.83
C GLY A 69 -4.93 -7.89 10.77
N HIS A 70 -4.08 -6.91 10.45
CA HIS A 70 -2.63 -7.13 10.41
C HIS A 70 -2.04 -7.24 11.82
N TYR A 71 -1.16 -8.21 12.07
CA TYR A 71 -0.59 -8.46 13.41
C TYR A 71 0.11 -7.21 14.00
N ASP A 72 0.90 -6.51 13.18
CA ASP A 72 1.58 -5.26 13.57
C ASP A 72 0.74 -3.99 13.37
N SER A 73 -0.58 -4.13 13.22
CA SER A 73 -1.44 -2.99 12.88
C SER A 73 -1.47 -1.94 13.97
N LYS A 74 -1.51 -0.67 13.52
CA LYS A 74 -1.78 0.51 14.35
C LYS A 74 -3.10 1.16 13.95
N ASN A 75 -3.98 0.42 13.30
CA ASN A 75 -5.28 0.89 12.83
C ASN A 75 -6.13 1.46 13.98
N ARG A 76 -6.77 2.60 13.71
CA ARG A 76 -7.67 3.30 14.65
C ARG A 76 -9.07 3.54 14.06
N GLY A 77 -9.37 2.91 12.93
CA GLY A 77 -10.61 3.07 12.16
C GLY A 77 -10.62 4.22 11.16
N ASP A 78 -9.55 5.00 11.07
CA ASP A 78 -9.43 6.21 10.22
C ASP A 78 -8.17 6.21 9.33
N ASN A 79 -7.63 5.03 9.03
CA ASN A 79 -6.43 4.92 8.22
C ASN A 79 -6.69 5.31 6.76
N ASP A 80 -5.98 6.33 6.28
CA ASP A 80 -6.11 6.83 4.91
C ASP A 80 -5.32 5.99 3.88
N ILE A 81 -5.77 6.08 2.63
CA ILE A 81 -5.03 5.58 1.47
C ILE A 81 -4.35 6.75 0.78
N SER A 82 -3.06 6.58 0.45
CA SER A 82 -2.33 7.57 -0.33
C SER A 82 -2.53 7.36 -1.83
N PHE A 83 -2.94 8.42 -2.54
CA PHE A 83 -3.02 8.46 -4.00
C PHE A 83 -2.23 9.67 -4.52
N ASN A 84 -1.42 9.48 -5.56
CA ASN A 84 -0.60 10.56 -6.12
C ASN A 84 -0.38 10.38 -7.62
N PHE A 85 -0.14 11.48 -8.35
CA PHE A 85 0.17 11.45 -9.78
C PHE A 85 1.67 11.48 -10.05
N THR A 86 2.10 10.76 -11.08
CA THR A 86 3.50 10.73 -11.53
C THR A 86 4.02 12.12 -11.93
N SER A 87 3.15 13.02 -12.39
CA SER A 87 3.50 14.40 -12.69
C SER A 87 4.01 15.19 -11.46
N HIS A 88 3.51 14.88 -10.26
CA HIS A 88 4.02 15.50 -9.03
C HIS A 88 5.39 14.98 -8.67
N TYR A 89 5.62 13.66 -8.78
CA TYR A 89 6.95 13.07 -8.57
C TYR A 89 7.99 13.61 -9.54
N ALA A 90 7.61 13.82 -10.81
CA ALA A 90 8.50 14.42 -11.80
C ALA A 90 8.93 15.85 -11.43
N ARG A 91 8.09 16.61 -10.71
CA ARG A 91 8.39 17.98 -10.24
C ARG A 91 9.21 18.02 -8.95
N MET A 92 9.23 16.95 -8.16
CA MET A 92 10.02 16.87 -6.92
C MET A 92 11.48 16.49 -7.17
N ARG A 93 11.80 16.02 -8.38
CA ARG A 93 13.16 15.70 -8.83
C ARG A 93 13.80 16.92 -9.47
#